data_AF-A0A2V6AZK5-F1
#
_entry.id   AF-A0A2V6AZK5-F1
#
_cell.length_a   1.000
_cell.length_b   1.000
_cell.length_c   1.000
_cell.angle_alpha   90.00
_cell.angle_beta   90.00
_cell.angle_gamma   90.00
#
_symmetry.space_group_name_H-M   'P 1'
#
loop_
_entity.id
_entity.type
_entity.pdbx_description
1 polymer ?
#
loop_
_entity_poly.entity_id
_entity_poly.type
_entity_poly.pdbx_seq_one_letter_code
_entity_poly.pdbx_strand_id
1 'polypeptide(L)'
;MSSAQIPFPSGNPFVSRALSAIELLLGAFIVIGHNVFHIVPNEVIVLSVLGLVSIRVRDGRWSAMGLKQPSSWPRIFVIALAAATLRITLGQFVVEPITGHFWPAQSAPELANEIAGNVKVAFLAVFLVWTFAAFGEEIAYRG
;
A
#
# COMPACT_ATOMS: atom_id res chain seq x y z
N MET A 1 2.07 25.14 -28.11
CA MET A 1 1.65 24.13 -27.12
C MET A 1 2.77 23.09 -27.03
N SER A 2 3.57 23.14 -25.97
CA SER A 2 4.71 22.24 -25.78
C SER A 2 4.20 20.91 -25.28
N SER A 3 4.41 19.83 -26.04
CA SER A 3 4.18 18.46 -25.60
C SER A 3 5.04 18.18 -24.37
N ALA A 4 4.39 17.92 -23.23
CA ALA A 4 5.08 17.39 -22.06
C ALA A 4 5.55 15.98 -22.41
N GLN A 5 6.81 15.84 -22.86
CA GLN A 5 7.45 14.54 -22.92
C GLN A 5 7.61 14.03 -21.50
N ILE A 6 6.77 13.05 -21.14
CA ILE A 6 6.99 12.23 -19.95
C ILE A 6 8.31 11.49 -20.22
N PRO A 7 9.37 11.69 -19.41
CA PRO A 7 10.60 10.96 -19.61
C PRO A 7 10.34 9.52 -19.18
N PHE A 8 10.02 8.65 -20.14
CA PHE A 8 10.15 7.21 -19.96
C PHE A 8 11.65 6.88 -20.04
N PRO A 9 12.27 6.33 -18.99
CA PRO A 9 13.65 5.90 -19.09
C PRO A 9 13.67 4.54 -19.80
N SER A 10 13.96 4.56 -21.10
CA SER A 10 14.77 3.55 -21.81
C SER A 10 14.70 3.80 -23.31
N GLY A 11 15.83 3.67 -24.00
CA GLY A 11 15.95 3.86 -25.45
C GLY A 11 15.19 2.84 -26.32
N ASN A 12 14.36 1.94 -25.76
CA ASN A 12 13.55 0.99 -26.51
C ASN A 12 12.19 0.70 -25.82
N PRO A 13 11.05 1.13 -26.39
CA PRO A 13 9.73 1.01 -25.78
C PRO A 13 9.24 -0.44 -25.62
N PHE A 14 9.74 -1.39 -26.42
CA PHE A 14 9.38 -2.81 -26.29
C PHE A 14 9.97 -3.44 -25.02
N VAL A 15 11.22 -3.10 -24.70
CA VAL A 15 11.92 -3.62 -23.51
C VAL A 15 11.23 -3.12 -22.24
N SER A 16 10.85 -1.83 -22.19
CA SER A 16 10.10 -1.28 -21.06
C SER A 16 8.73 -1.94 -20.88
N ARG A 17 8.00 -2.19 -21.97
CA ARG A 17 6.69 -2.87 -21.92
C ARG A 17 6.80 -4.31 -21.45
N ALA A 18 7.80 -5.04 -21.94
CA ALA A 18 8.06 -6.41 -21.52
C ALA A 18 8.44 -6.48 -20.02
N LEU A 19 9.29 -5.57 -19.55
CA LEU A 19 9.66 -5.48 -18.14
C LEU A 19 8.43 -5.20 -17.26
N SER A 20 7.59 -4.23 -17.62
CA SER A 20 6.36 -3.94 -16.87
C SER A 20 5.35 -5.09 -16.90
N ALA A 21 5.27 -5.84 -18.00
CA ALA A 21 4.45 -7.04 -18.06
C ALA A 21 4.97 -8.14 -17.10
N ILE A 22 6.28 -8.32 -17.01
CA ILE A 22 6.91 -9.25 -16.07
C ILE A 22 6.68 -8.80 -14.61
N GLU A 23 6.86 -7.50 -14.32
CA GLU A 23 6.58 -6.91 -13.00
C GLU A 23 5.13 -7.17 -12.57
N LEU A 24 4.17 -6.95 -13.47
CA LEU A 24 2.75 -7.21 -13.23
C LEU A 24 2.47 -8.68 -12.94
N LEU A 25 3.02 -9.58 -13.75
CA LEU A 25 2.83 -11.03 -13.57
C LEU A 25 3.46 -11.52 -12.26
N LEU A 26 4.64 -11.00 -11.91
CA LEU A 26 5.30 -11.31 -10.65
C LEU A 26 4.49 -10.81 -9.45
N GLY A 27 4.00 -9.57 -9.51
CA GLY A 27 3.13 -9.00 -8.48
C GLY A 27 1.85 -9.81 -8.30
N ALA A 28 1.17 -10.16 -9.40
CA ALA A 28 -0.02 -11.00 -9.37
C ALA A 28 0.27 -12.39 -8.78
N PHE A 29 1.39 -13.02 -9.16
CA PHE A 29 1.81 -14.29 -8.61
C PHE A 29 2.01 -14.22 -7.09
N ILE A 30 2.61 -13.15 -6.58
CA ILE A 30 2.84 -12.95 -5.14
C ILE A 30 1.52 -12.79 -4.40
N VAL A 31 0.60 -11.97 -4.91
CA VAL A 31 -0.72 -11.73 -4.30
C VAL A 31 -1.55 -13.02 -4.27
N ILE A 32 -1.54 -13.80 -5.35
CA ILE A 32 -2.22 -15.10 -5.41
C ILE A 32 -1.52 -16.11 -4.48
N GLY A 33 -0.19 -16.12 -4.47
CA GLY A 33 0.63 -16.97 -3.60
C GLY A 33 0.38 -16.73 -2.11
N HIS A 34 0.16 -15.48 -1.70
CA HIS A 34 -0.19 -15.13 -0.33
C HIS A 34 -1.66 -15.44 -0.01
N ASN A 35 -2.60 -14.91 -0.80
CA ASN A 35 -4.03 -14.94 -0.48
C ASN A 35 -4.70 -16.29 -0.77
N VAL A 36 -4.23 -17.06 -1.76
CA VAL A 36 -4.87 -18.31 -2.18
C VAL A 36 -4.08 -19.52 -1.71
N PHE A 37 -2.77 -19.52 -1.94
CA PHE A 37 -1.93 -20.68 -1.66
C PHE A 37 -1.27 -20.64 -0.28
N HIS A 38 -1.32 -19.49 0.42
CA HIS A 38 -0.72 -19.28 1.74
C HIS A 38 0.77 -19.66 1.82
N ILE A 39 1.51 -19.58 0.71
CA ILE A 39 2.93 -19.92 0.61
C ILE A 39 3.85 -18.70 0.82
N VAL A 40 3.32 -17.49 0.63
CA VAL A 40 4.03 -16.24 0.88
C VAL A 40 3.59 -15.72 2.25
N PRO A 41 4.49 -15.35 3.17
CA PRO A 41 4.12 -14.95 4.53
C PRO A 41 3.47 -13.56 4.62
N ASN A 42 3.89 -12.60 3.79
CA ASN A 42 3.30 -11.26 3.72
C ASN A 42 3.57 -10.62 2.36
N GLU A 43 2.53 -10.39 1.57
CA GLU A 43 2.64 -9.80 0.25
C GLU A 43 3.12 -8.36 0.25
N VAL A 44 2.69 -7.55 1.22
CA VAL A 44 3.03 -6.12 1.29
C VAL A 44 4.54 -5.95 1.41
N ILE A 45 5.20 -6.72 2.30
CA ILE A 45 6.66 -6.64 2.47
C ILE A 45 7.38 -6.98 1.16
N VAL A 46 6.97 -8.07 0.49
CA VAL A 46 7.61 -8.53 -0.74
C VAL A 46 7.39 -7.52 -1.86
N LEU A 47 6.17 -7.00 -2.02
CA LEU A 47 5.82 -6.02 -3.04
C LEU A 47 6.49 -4.67 -2.79
N SER A 48 6.63 -4.22 -1.54
CA SER A 48 7.38 -3.01 -1.22
C SER A 48 8.84 -3.13 -1.62
N VAL A 49 9.48 -4.26 -1.35
CA VAL A 49 10.88 -4.50 -1.76
C VAL A 49 10.99 -4.52 -3.29
N LEU A 50 10.06 -5.18 -3.98
CA LEU A 50 10.03 -5.20 -5.45
C LEU A 50 9.80 -3.82 -6.04
N GLY A 51 8.89 -3.01 -5.48
CA GLY A 51 8.67 -1.63 -5.89
C GLY A 51 9.92 -0.77 -5.71
N LEU A 52 10.64 -0.91 -4.59
CA LEU A 52 11.92 -0.21 -4.38
C LEU A 52 12.98 -0.62 -5.41
N VAL A 53 13.06 -1.92 -5.74
CA VAL A 53 13.98 -2.43 -6.75
C VAL A 53 13.60 -1.92 -8.14
N SER A 54 12.31 -1.93 -8.49
CA SER A 54 11.77 -1.40 -9.75
C SER A 54 12.19 0.06 -9.96
N ILE A 55 11.92 0.94 -8.99
CA ILE A 55 12.32 2.36 -9.04
C ILE A 55 13.83 2.49 -9.19
N ARG A 56 14.60 1.68 -8.46
CA ARG A 56 16.07 1.74 -8.48
C ARG A 56 16.65 1.30 -9.82
N VAL A 57 16.01 0.36 -10.51
CA VAL A 57 16.39 -0.15 -11.84
C VAL A 57 15.98 0.83 -12.94
N ARG A 58 14.78 1.41 -12.86
CA ARG A 58 14.21 2.27 -13.91
C ARG A 58 14.70 3.70 -13.87
N ASP A 59 14.65 4.32 -12.69
CA ASP A 59 14.93 5.75 -12.54
C ASP A 59 16.31 6.03 -11.95
N GLY A 60 17.00 4.99 -11.47
CA GLY A 60 18.36 5.05 -10.94
C GLY A 60 18.55 5.85 -9.64
N ARG A 61 17.57 6.68 -9.27
CA ARG A 61 17.62 7.61 -8.14
C ARG A 61 16.35 7.50 -7.30
N TRP A 62 16.53 7.33 -5.99
CA TRP A 62 15.46 7.35 -5.00
C TRP A 62 14.66 8.66 -4.97
N SER A 63 15.21 9.75 -5.55
CA SER A 63 14.49 11.02 -5.73
C SER A 63 13.26 10.91 -6.63
N ALA A 64 13.14 9.85 -7.44
CA ALA A 64 11.98 9.57 -8.28
C ALA A 64 10.76 9.06 -7.50
N MET A 65 10.93 8.59 -6.24
CA MET A 65 9.81 8.18 -5.37
C MET A 65 8.78 9.29 -5.10
N GLY A 66 9.09 10.54 -5.45
CA GLY A 66 8.13 11.63 -5.35
C GLY A 66 7.82 12.02 -3.91
N LEU A 67 8.77 11.81 -2.98
CA LEU A 67 8.75 12.39 -1.63
C LEU A 67 8.86 13.92 -1.72
N LYS A 68 7.77 14.55 -2.16
CA LYS A 68 7.69 15.98 -2.38
C LYS A 68 7.05 16.63 -1.16
N GLN A 69 7.65 17.71 -0.69
CA GLN A 69 7.05 18.50 0.37
C GLN A 69 5.70 19.06 -0.11
N PRO A 70 4.62 18.83 0.63
CA PRO A 70 3.32 19.33 0.23
C PRO A 70 3.25 20.85 0.37
N SER A 71 2.45 21.48 -0.49
CA SER A 71 2.25 22.94 -0.47
C SER A 71 1.47 23.43 0.75
N SER A 72 0.66 22.56 1.38
CA SER A 72 -0.12 22.91 2.57
C SER A 72 -0.41 21.68 3.45
N TRP A 73 0.36 21.55 4.54
CA TRP A 73 0.16 20.51 5.55
C TRP A 73 -1.22 20.54 6.23
N PRO A 74 -1.78 21.71 6.61
CA PRO A 74 -3.12 21.74 7.23
C PRO A 74 -4.20 21.18 6.33
N ARG A 75 -4.13 21.46 5.02
CA ARG A 75 -5.07 20.92 4.03
C ARG A 75 -4.99 19.40 3.96
N ILE A 76 -3.78 18.86 3.91
CA ILE A 76 -3.58 17.39 3.90
C ILE A 76 -4.12 16.76 5.16
N PHE A 77 -3.85 17.36 6.32
CA PHE A 77 -4.36 16.85 7.58
C PHE A 77 -5.89 16.82 7.60
N VAL A 78 -6.56 17.90 7.17
CA VAL A 78 -8.03 17.96 7.11
C VAL A 78 -8.59 16.92 6.14
N ILE A 79 -7.99 16.77 4.96
CA ILE A 79 -8.42 15.76 3.98
C ILE A 79 -8.23 14.35 4.54
N ALA A 80 -7.07 14.04 5.13
CA ALA A 80 -6.79 12.74 5.70
C ALA A 80 -7.74 12.41 6.86
N LEU A 81 -8.00 13.38 7.75
CA LEU A 81 -8.94 13.23 8.86
C LEU A 81 -10.36 13.01 8.35
N ALA A 82 -10.81 13.80 7.37
CA ALA A 82 -12.13 13.66 6.77
C ALA A 82 -12.31 12.30 6.07
N ALA A 83 -11.32 11.87 5.28
CA ALA A 83 -11.33 10.58 4.60
C ALA A 83 -11.32 9.41 5.59
N ALA A 84 -10.48 9.47 6.63
CA ALA A 84 -10.43 8.45 7.67
C ALA A 84 -11.76 8.38 8.43
N THR A 85 -12.32 9.53 8.81
CA THR A 85 -13.62 9.61 9.51
C THR A 85 -14.72 9.01 8.65
N LEU A 86 -14.82 9.43 7.38
CA LEU A 86 -15.80 8.92 6.43
C LEU A 86 -15.67 7.41 6.24
N ARG A 87 -14.45 6.89 6.06
CA ARG A 87 -14.19 5.46 5.90
C ARG A 87 -14.63 4.67 7.13
N ILE A 88 -14.32 5.16 8.33
CA ILE A 88 -14.68 4.48 9.59
C ILE A 88 -16.19 4.51 9.79
N THR A 89 -16.84 5.67 9.66
CA THR A 89 -18.28 5.78 9.88
C THR A 89 -19.09 5.02 8.85
N LEU A 90 -18.70 5.08 7.57
CA LEU A 90 -19.35 4.28 6.52
C LEU A 90 -19.17 2.78 6.78
N GLY A 91 -17.98 2.35 7.20
CA GLY A 91 -17.71 0.97 7.57
C GLY A 91 -18.65 0.47 8.67
N GLN A 92 -18.70 1.21 9.78
CA GLN A 92 -19.44 0.84 10.99
C GLN A 92 -20.96 0.93 10.85
N PHE A 93 -21.47 1.95 10.16
CA PHE A 93 -22.92 2.24 10.12
C PHE A 93 -23.61 1.78 8.84
N VAL A 94 -22.87 1.47 7.78
CA VAL A 94 -23.47 1.07 6.50
C VAL A 94 -22.95 -0.29 6.06
N VAL A 95 -21.63 -0.45 5.95
CA VAL A 95 -21.05 -1.69 5.40
C VAL A 95 -21.31 -2.86 6.33
N GLU A 96 -20.88 -2.77 7.59
CA GLU A 96 -21.01 -3.86 8.56
C GLU A 96 -22.46 -4.32 8.77
N PRO A 97 -23.45 -3.44 8.97
CA PRO A 97 -24.85 -3.84 9.08
C PRO A 97 -25.38 -4.58 7.86
N ILE A 98 -25.05 -4.11 6.64
CA ILE A 98 -25.48 -4.74 5.40
C ILE A 98 -24.80 -6.10 5.24
N THR A 99 -23.48 -6.18 5.43
CA THR A 99 -22.71 -7.41 5.23
C THR A 99 -23.02 -8.45 6.31
N GLY A 100 -23.37 -8.02 7.53
CA GLY A 100 -23.76 -8.89 8.62
C GLY A 100 -25.05 -9.68 8.36
N HIS A 101 -25.84 -9.30 7.35
CA HIS A 101 -26.97 -10.11 6.88
C HIS A 101 -26.55 -11.35 6.10
N PHE A 102 -25.35 -11.34 5.51
CA PHE A 102 -24.89 -12.36 4.58
C PHE A 102 -23.68 -13.15 5.11
N TRP A 103 -22.83 -12.51 5.91
CA TRP A 103 -21.60 -13.09 6.44
C TRP A 103 -21.52 -12.99 7.97
N PRO A 104 -20.86 -13.96 8.63
CA PRO A 104 -20.59 -13.88 10.05
C PRO A 104 -19.70 -12.68 10.38
N ALA A 105 -19.78 -12.23 11.63
CA ALA A 105 -18.96 -11.12 12.12
C ALA A 105 -17.46 -11.39 11.87
N GLN A 106 -16.73 -10.35 11.48
CA GLN A 106 -15.29 -10.45 11.26
C GLN A 106 -14.59 -10.74 12.60
N SER A 107 -13.72 -11.75 12.58
CA SER A 107 -12.83 -12.03 13.72
C SER A 107 -11.72 -11.00 13.76
N ALA A 108 -11.51 -10.39 14.93
CA ALA A 108 -10.34 -9.56 15.14
C ALA A 108 -9.05 -10.40 14.98
N PRO A 109 -7.94 -9.79 14.52
CA PRO A 109 -6.64 -10.46 14.49
C PRO A 109 -6.27 -10.99 15.89
N GLU A 110 -5.60 -12.13 15.98
CA GLU A 110 -5.23 -12.76 17.28
C GLU A 110 -4.47 -11.79 18.21
N LEU A 111 -3.61 -10.95 17.63
CA LEU A 111 -2.84 -9.90 18.32
C LEU A 111 -3.71 -8.77 18.93
N ALA A 112 -4.97 -8.62 18.54
CA ALA A 112 -5.83 -7.54 19.03
C ALA A 112 -6.07 -7.62 20.54
N ASN A 113 -6.16 -8.83 21.09
CA ASN A 113 -6.35 -9.05 22.52
C ASN A 113 -5.12 -8.65 23.34
N GLU A 114 -3.91 -8.75 22.76
CA GLU A 114 -2.66 -8.40 23.43
C GLU A 114 -2.41 -6.87 23.48
N ILE A 115 -3.10 -6.11 22.62
CA ILE A 115 -3.00 -4.65 22.57
C ILE A 115 -3.75 -4.02 23.75
N ALA A 116 -4.88 -4.59 24.16
CA ALA A 116 -5.72 -4.04 25.22
C ALA A 116 -4.97 -4.01 26.57
N GLY A 117 -4.79 -2.81 27.13
CA GLY A 117 -4.10 -2.63 28.42
C GLY A 117 -2.56 -2.72 28.35
N ASN A 118 -1.97 -2.96 27.18
CA ASN A 118 -0.52 -3.04 27.01
C ASN A 118 0.02 -1.95 26.07
N VAL A 119 0.42 -0.82 26.66
CA VAL A 119 0.91 0.35 25.93
C VAL A 119 2.12 0.04 25.05
N LYS A 120 3.00 -0.88 25.46
CA LYS A 120 4.17 -1.27 24.66
C LYS A 120 3.75 -1.98 23.38
N VAL A 121 2.83 -2.94 23.49
CA VAL A 121 2.29 -3.67 22.33
C VAL A 121 1.47 -2.74 21.43
N ALA A 122 0.73 -1.79 22.00
CA ALA A 122 0.04 -0.77 21.24
C ALA A 122 0.98 0.09 20.38
N PHE A 123 2.10 0.57 20.96
CA PHE A 123 3.10 1.32 20.19
C PHE A 123 3.77 0.47 19.11
N LEU A 124 4.09 -0.79 19.41
CA LEU A 124 4.63 -1.71 18.43
C LEU A 124 3.64 -1.94 17.27
N ALA A 125 2.37 -2.17 17.59
CA ALA A 125 1.32 -2.36 16.59
C ALA A 125 1.15 -1.11 15.70
N VAL A 126 1.13 0.09 16.29
CA VAL A 126 1.08 1.35 15.54
C VAL A 126 2.30 1.49 14.63
N PHE A 127 3.51 1.21 15.15
CA PHE A 127 4.73 1.28 14.37
C PHE A 127 4.73 0.30 13.18
N LEU A 128 4.29 -0.94 13.41
CA LEU A 128 4.19 -1.96 12.37
C LEU A 128 3.15 -1.59 11.31
N VAL A 129 1.93 -1.20 11.71
CA VAL A 129 0.86 -0.82 10.79
C VAL A 129 1.27 0.41 9.97
N TRP A 130 1.89 1.42 10.60
CA TRP A 130 2.33 2.61 9.89
C TRP A 130 3.44 2.30 8.88
N THR A 131 4.40 1.44 9.25
CA THR A 131 5.52 1.08 8.35
C THR A 131 5.08 0.19 7.21
N PHE A 132 4.27 -0.83 7.47
CA PHE A 132 3.91 -1.81 6.45
C PHE A 132 2.65 -1.42 5.68
N ALA A 133 1.55 -1.09 6.37
CA ALA A 133 0.30 -0.78 5.70
C ALA A 133 0.30 0.61 5.06
N ALA A 134 0.87 1.63 5.72
CA ALA A 134 0.88 2.97 5.12
C ALA A 134 2.10 3.17 4.20
N PHE A 135 3.31 3.01 4.72
CA PHE A 135 4.52 3.29 3.95
C PHE A 135 4.85 2.20 2.93
N GLY A 136 4.69 0.93 3.30
CA GLY A 136 4.94 -0.20 2.41
C GLY A 136 4.00 -0.25 1.20
N GLU A 137 2.70 -0.06 1.43
CA GLU A 137 1.73 0.02 0.33
C GLU A 137 2.01 1.21 -0.60
N GLU A 138 2.31 2.39 -0.04
CA GLU A 138 2.61 3.58 -0.83
C GLU A 138 3.83 3.36 -1.75
N ILE A 139 4.87 2.68 -1.26
CA ILE A 139 6.02 2.28 -2.08
C ILE A 139 5.61 1.30 -3.17
N ALA A 140 4.80 0.30 -2.84
CA ALA A 140 4.37 -0.72 -3.79
C ALA A 140 3.51 -0.12 -4.92
N TYR A 141 2.70 0.91 -4.64
CA TYR A 141 1.88 1.58 -5.65
C TYR A 141 2.65 2.62 -6.47
N ARG A 142 3.75 3.19 -5.95
CA ARG A 142 4.55 4.22 -6.63
C ARG A 142 5.70 3.67 -7.46
N GLY A 143 6.14 2.44 -7.21
CA GLY A 143 7.23 1.77 -7.94
C GLY A 143 6.75 0.87 -9.07
#